data_AF-A0A0C1U3V8-F1
#
_entry.id   AF-A0A0C1U3V8-F1
#
_cell.length_a   1.000
_cell.length_b   1.000
_cell.length_c   1.000
_cell.angle_alpha   90.00
_cell.angle_beta   90.00
_cell.angle_gamma   90.00
#
_symmetry.space_group_name_H-M   'P 1'
#
loop_
_entity.id
_entity.type
_entity.pdbx_description
1 polymer ?
#
loop_
_entity_poly.entity_id
_entity_poly.type
_entity_poly.pdbx_seq_one_letter_code
_entity_poly.pdbx_strand_id
1 'polypeptide(L)'
;MRFKFKGTKFRILTYSQYSFGDNIKVTIDGEIVELFNSRTTSLNSGANYICVALAYEKLGLEDKIHLVEIEMDPDHKEEKGMYADIDAIDIGEDGELKSPKEVKTASISLDKTSMNLMEGSSEKLTATVLPEDATNKKVLWSSSDESIAKVDKNGNVTAIKEGQVIITAKVENTDLTATCEVNVSKLVEENKNNAILSISLVNGTTKEYDVSMEEVNKFIN
;
A
#
# COMPACT_ATOMS: atom_id res chain seq x y z
N MET A 1 17.97 7.92 -11.03
CA MET A 1 16.93 7.19 -11.80
C MET A 1 17.38 5.76 -12.04
N ARG A 2 16.46 4.79 -12.12
CA ARG A 2 16.77 3.38 -12.40
C ARG A 2 15.69 2.76 -13.28
N PHE A 3 16.07 2.04 -14.33
CA PHE A 3 15.12 1.34 -15.22
C PHE A 3 15.76 0.11 -15.88
N LYS A 4 14.94 -0.75 -16.49
CA LYS A 4 15.40 -1.85 -17.33
C LYS A 4 14.90 -1.66 -18.76
N PHE A 5 15.70 -2.10 -19.72
CA PHE A 5 15.25 -2.22 -21.10
C PHE A 5 15.88 -3.44 -21.75
N LYS A 6 15.23 -4.01 -22.75
CA LYS A 6 15.85 -4.97 -23.67
C LYS A 6 16.22 -4.22 -24.94
N GLY A 7 17.45 -4.36 -25.43
CA GLY A 7 17.86 -3.80 -26.72
C GLY A 7 19.36 -3.53 -26.77
N THR A 8 19.83 -3.00 -27.89
CA THR A 8 21.27 -2.86 -28.20
C THR A 8 21.84 -1.45 -27.98
N LYS A 9 21.01 -0.49 -27.60
CA LYS A 9 21.41 0.90 -27.36
C LYS A 9 20.44 1.62 -26.44
N PHE A 10 20.88 2.71 -25.82
CA PHE A 10 19.98 3.72 -25.29
C PHE A 10 20.63 5.10 -25.26
N ARG A 11 19.79 6.11 -25.14
CA ARG A 11 20.15 7.52 -25.14
C ARG A 11 19.42 8.25 -24.02
N ILE A 12 20.05 9.29 -23.53
CA ILE A 12 19.46 10.23 -22.57
C ILE A 12 19.36 11.58 -23.26
N LEU A 13 18.14 12.09 -23.32
CA LEU A 13 17.82 13.44 -23.76
C LEU A 13 17.61 14.29 -22.52
N THR A 14 18.29 15.43 -22.45
CA THR A 14 18.19 16.35 -21.33
C THR A 14 17.54 17.65 -21.75
N TYR A 15 16.86 18.29 -20.79
CA TYR A 15 16.37 19.64 -20.92
C TYR A 15 17.38 20.61 -20.28
N SER A 16 17.75 21.69 -20.95
CA SER A 16 18.77 22.61 -20.46
C SER A 16 18.21 24.02 -20.25
N GLN A 17 18.04 24.45 -18.98
CA GLN A 17 17.94 25.87 -18.59
C GLN A 17 18.55 26.10 -17.19
N TYR A 18 19.56 26.98 -17.12
CA TYR A 18 20.17 27.60 -15.93
C TYR A 18 20.79 26.71 -14.82
N SER A 19 20.34 25.47 -14.62
CA SER A 19 20.88 24.54 -13.61
C SER A 19 21.24 23.23 -14.30
N PHE A 20 22.50 22.81 -14.23
CA PHE A 20 23.00 21.65 -14.99
C PHE A 20 23.68 20.69 -14.03
N GLY A 21 23.60 19.38 -14.25
CA GLY A 21 24.40 18.40 -13.53
C GLY A 21 25.67 18.08 -14.32
N ASP A 22 26.84 18.23 -13.69
CA ASP A 22 28.09 17.68 -14.21
C ASP A 22 28.39 16.35 -13.49
N ASN A 23 29.15 15.47 -14.12
CA ASN A 23 29.50 14.14 -13.57
C ASN A 23 28.26 13.28 -13.25
N ILE A 24 27.32 13.19 -14.19
CA ILE A 24 26.21 12.24 -14.07
C ILE A 24 26.74 10.85 -14.41
N LYS A 25 26.66 9.94 -13.44
CA LYS A 25 27.14 8.57 -13.57
C LYS A 25 26.08 7.67 -14.15
N VAL A 26 26.47 6.92 -15.18
CA VAL A 26 25.66 5.88 -15.80
C VAL A 26 26.28 4.52 -15.51
N THR A 27 25.54 3.69 -14.81
CA THR A 27 25.88 2.29 -14.54
C THR A 27 24.95 1.41 -15.38
N ILE A 28 25.53 0.45 -16.10
CA ILE A 28 24.78 -0.56 -16.87
C ILE A 28 25.19 -1.93 -16.35
N ASP A 29 24.21 -2.75 -15.97
CA ASP A 29 24.41 -4.10 -15.45
C ASP A 29 25.40 -4.18 -14.26
N GLY A 30 25.48 -3.12 -13.46
CA GLY A 30 26.36 -3.01 -12.30
C GLY A 30 27.78 -2.51 -12.61
N GLU A 31 28.10 -2.28 -13.88
CA GLU A 31 29.38 -1.70 -14.31
C GLU A 31 29.21 -0.20 -14.58
N ILE A 32 30.10 0.62 -14.02
CA ILE A 32 30.15 2.05 -14.35
C ILE A 32 30.63 2.16 -15.80
N VAL A 33 29.77 2.68 -16.66
CA VAL A 33 30.04 2.77 -18.09
C VAL A 33 30.61 4.13 -18.46
N GLU A 34 30.05 5.21 -17.90
CA GLU A 34 30.53 6.56 -18.20
C GLU A 34 30.05 7.61 -17.20
N LEU A 35 30.79 8.74 -17.16
CA LEU A 35 30.32 10.00 -16.62
C LEU A 35 29.99 10.93 -17.79
N PHE A 36 28.79 11.50 -17.81
CA PHE A 36 28.43 12.51 -18.81
C PHE A 36 27.98 13.81 -18.13
N ASN A 37 27.91 14.87 -18.93
CA ASN A 37 27.48 16.19 -18.50
C ASN A 37 26.17 16.53 -19.20
N SER A 38 25.19 17.08 -18.47
CA SER A 38 23.95 17.59 -19.08
C SER A 38 24.11 18.95 -19.77
N ARG A 39 25.32 19.53 -19.81
CA ARG A 39 25.66 20.75 -20.56
C ARG A 39 25.81 20.45 -22.05
N THR A 40 25.13 21.24 -22.86
CA THR A 40 25.43 21.37 -24.29
C THR A 40 26.44 22.50 -24.52
N THR A 41 27.54 22.21 -25.21
CA THR A 41 28.60 23.20 -25.52
C THR A 41 28.23 24.20 -26.63
N SER A 42 27.05 24.10 -27.26
CA SER A 42 26.74 24.83 -28.50
C SER A 42 25.90 26.10 -28.34
N LEU A 43 25.75 26.66 -27.13
CA LEU A 43 25.02 27.91 -26.98
C LEU A 43 26.01 29.08 -26.96
N ASN A 44 26.04 29.81 -28.08
CA ASN A 44 26.57 31.17 -28.12
C ASN A 44 25.93 31.95 -26.96
N SER A 45 26.79 32.45 -26.06
CA SER A 45 26.49 33.29 -24.92
C SER A 45 25.53 34.42 -25.32
N GLY A 46 24.23 34.25 -25.03
CA GLY A 46 23.20 35.26 -25.29
C GLY A 46 21.82 34.74 -25.72
N ALA A 47 21.65 33.45 -25.99
CA ALA A 47 20.40 32.91 -26.48
C ALA A 47 19.58 32.23 -25.36
N ASN A 48 18.45 32.85 -24.96
CA ASN A 48 17.49 32.34 -23.96
C ASN A 48 16.60 31.19 -24.53
N TYR A 49 17.20 30.17 -25.16
CA TYR A 49 16.43 29.06 -25.73
C TYR A 49 16.48 27.81 -24.86
N ILE A 50 15.30 27.22 -24.69
CA ILE A 50 15.10 25.85 -24.23
C ILE A 50 15.67 24.91 -25.30
N CYS A 51 16.56 24.01 -24.92
CA CYS A 51 17.06 22.98 -25.82
C CYS A 51 16.90 21.60 -25.18
N VAL A 52 16.23 20.70 -25.89
CA VAL A 52 16.35 19.25 -25.66
C VAL A 52 17.58 18.80 -26.43
N ALA A 53 18.51 18.14 -25.75
CA ALA A 53 19.76 17.70 -26.36
C ALA A 53 20.12 16.28 -25.98
N LEU A 54 20.79 15.59 -26.89
CA LEU A 54 21.42 14.31 -26.62
C LEU A 54 22.59 14.52 -25.67
N ALA A 55 22.42 14.10 -24.42
CA ALA A 55 23.45 14.22 -23.39
C ALA A 55 24.29 12.95 -23.24
N TYR A 56 23.71 11.80 -23.60
CA TYR A 56 24.38 10.51 -23.53
C TYR A 56 23.86 9.56 -24.59
N GLU A 57 24.76 8.79 -25.20
CA GLU A 57 24.44 7.72 -26.12
C GLU A 57 25.33 6.50 -25.82
N LYS A 58 24.70 5.36 -25.57
CA LYS A 58 25.38 4.06 -25.53
C LYS A 58 24.92 3.21 -26.70
N LEU A 59 25.86 2.78 -27.52
CA LEU A 59 25.65 1.88 -28.66
C LEU A 59 26.33 0.51 -28.42
N GLY A 60 25.93 -0.48 -29.21
CA GLY A 60 26.63 -1.77 -29.31
C GLY A 60 26.51 -2.64 -28.06
N LEU A 61 25.45 -2.46 -27.28
CA LEU A 61 25.10 -3.38 -26.19
C LEU A 61 24.61 -4.70 -26.78
N GLU A 62 24.78 -5.79 -26.03
CA GLU A 62 24.20 -7.10 -26.39
C GLU A 62 22.67 -7.00 -26.42
N ASP A 63 21.99 -7.73 -27.31
CA ASP A 63 20.51 -7.77 -27.30
C ASP A 63 19.98 -8.62 -26.13
N LYS A 64 20.05 -8.05 -24.92
CA LYS A 64 19.55 -8.64 -23.68
C LYS A 64 18.89 -7.58 -22.82
N ILE A 65 18.36 -8.01 -21.67
CA ILE A 65 17.84 -7.08 -20.67
C ILE A 65 19.01 -6.44 -19.95
N HIS A 66 19.10 -5.13 -20.03
CA HIS A 66 20.02 -4.29 -19.28
C HIS A 66 19.32 -3.63 -18.10
N LEU A 67 20.01 -3.51 -16.97
CA LEU A 67 19.64 -2.62 -15.88
C LEU A 67 20.47 -1.34 -15.99
N VAL A 68 19.81 -0.20 -16.07
CA VAL A 68 20.45 1.12 -16.11
C VAL A 68 20.16 1.87 -14.82
N GLU A 69 21.22 2.36 -14.19
CA GLU A 69 21.19 3.23 -13.02
C GLU A 69 21.91 4.53 -13.36
N ILE A 70 21.22 5.65 -13.11
CA ILE A 70 21.72 7.01 -13.38
C ILE A 70 21.69 7.78 -12.08
N GLU A 71 22.84 8.24 -11.62
CA GLU A 71 22.98 8.96 -10.36
C GLU A 71 23.99 10.10 -10.50
N MET A 72 23.87 11.10 -9.63
CA MET A 72 24.94 12.10 -9.53
C MET A 72 26.19 11.46 -8.97
N ASP A 73 27.36 11.82 -9.50
CA ASP A 73 28.63 11.45 -8.90
C ASP A 73 28.68 11.96 -7.44
N PRO A 74 28.84 11.07 -6.46
CA PRO A 74 28.93 11.47 -5.05
C PRO A 74 30.14 12.36 -4.74
N ASP A 75 31.19 12.35 -5.57
CA ASP A 75 32.36 13.21 -5.41
C ASP A 75 32.20 14.60 -6.05
N HIS A 76 31.04 14.89 -6.65
CA HIS A 76 30.72 16.21 -7.20
C HIS A 76 30.66 17.26 -6.07
N LYS A 77 31.57 18.25 -6.11
CA LYS A 77 31.61 19.33 -5.12
C LYS A 77 30.36 20.19 -5.24
N GLU A 78 29.50 20.12 -4.23
CA GLU A 78 28.20 20.77 -4.14
C GLU A 78 28.22 22.27 -4.51
N GLU A 79 27.89 22.61 -5.76
CA GLU A 79 27.16 23.84 -6.02
C GLU A 79 25.67 23.53 -5.87
N LYS A 80 25.04 24.04 -4.80
CA LYS A 80 23.63 23.80 -4.47
C LYS A 80 22.72 24.03 -5.70
N GLY A 81 21.92 23.04 -6.06
CA GLY A 81 20.84 23.16 -7.05
C GLY A 81 21.10 22.51 -8.41
N MET A 82 22.20 21.78 -8.59
CA MET A 82 22.48 21.02 -9.82
C MET A 82 21.74 19.67 -9.81
N TYR A 83 20.82 19.47 -10.77
CA TYR A 83 20.07 18.23 -10.97
C TYR A 83 20.32 17.67 -12.37
N ALA A 84 20.12 16.36 -12.52
CA ALA A 84 20.23 15.69 -13.80
C ALA A 84 18.87 15.85 -14.48
N ASP A 85 18.72 16.92 -15.25
CA ASP A 85 17.49 17.23 -15.95
C ASP A 85 17.32 16.27 -17.14
N ILE A 86 16.72 15.12 -16.87
CA ILE A 86 16.41 14.11 -17.89
C ILE A 86 15.00 14.36 -18.40
N ASP A 87 14.89 14.67 -19.68
CA ASP A 87 13.62 14.89 -20.37
C ASP A 87 13.06 13.58 -20.90
N ALA A 88 13.89 12.80 -21.59
CA ALA A 88 13.49 11.55 -22.21
C ALA A 88 14.59 10.49 -22.25
N ILE A 89 14.16 9.24 -22.30
CA ILE A 89 15.00 8.07 -22.57
C ILE A 89 14.57 7.50 -23.92
N ASP A 90 15.52 7.39 -24.84
CA ASP A 90 15.32 6.73 -26.14
C ASP A 90 16.09 5.40 -26.12
N ILE A 91 15.40 4.30 -26.32
CA ILE A 91 15.98 2.94 -26.32
C ILE A 91 16.09 2.36 -27.73
N GLY A 92 15.94 3.19 -28.77
CA GLY A 92 15.90 2.74 -30.16
C GLY A 92 14.57 2.10 -30.55
N GLU A 93 14.42 1.87 -31.86
CA GLU A 93 13.22 1.25 -32.44
C GLU A 93 13.07 -0.23 -32.07
N ASP A 94 14.18 -0.90 -31.79
CA ASP A 94 14.29 -2.29 -31.36
C ASP A 94 14.21 -2.46 -29.84
N GLY A 95 14.21 -1.35 -29.09
CA GLY A 95 14.21 -1.36 -27.64
C GLY A 95 12.82 -1.55 -27.03
N GLU A 96 12.76 -2.30 -25.94
CA GLU A 96 11.56 -2.43 -25.12
C GLU A 96 11.87 -2.10 -23.66
N LEU A 97 11.19 -1.11 -23.08
CA LEU A 97 11.26 -0.86 -21.64
C LEU A 97 10.73 -2.09 -20.90
N LYS A 98 11.53 -2.60 -19.96
CA LYS A 98 11.13 -3.71 -19.11
C LYS A 98 10.77 -3.19 -17.74
N SER A 99 9.59 -3.59 -17.28
CA SER A 99 9.20 -3.40 -15.89
C SER A 99 10.25 -4.04 -14.98
N PRO A 100 10.45 -3.52 -13.75
CA PRO A 100 11.16 -4.27 -12.72
C PRO A 100 10.57 -5.69 -12.67
N LYS A 101 11.44 -6.71 -12.52
CA LYS A 101 11.02 -8.12 -12.55
C LYS A 101 9.80 -8.30 -11.66
N GLU A 102 8.67 -8.71 -12.23
CA GLU A 102 7.45 -8.94 -11.46
C GLU A 102 7.70 -10.10 -10.49
N VAL A 103 7.64 -9.80 -9.20
CA VAL A 103 7.70 -10.81 -8.15
C VAL A 103 6.26 -11.23 -7.88
N LYS A 104 5.93 -12.45 -8.32
CA LYS A 104 4.60 -13.02 -8.15
C LYS A 104 4.27 -13.19 -6.67
N THR A 105 3.05 -12.81 -6.33
CA THR A 105 2.46 -13.14 -5.04
C THR A 105 2.31 -14.66 -4.89
N ALA A 106 2.77 -15.21 -3.78
CA ALA A 106 2.75 -16.64 -3.51
C ALA A 106 1.65 -17.03 -2.51
N SER A 107 1.39 -16.19 -1.51
CA SER A 107 0.38 -16.48 -0.48
C SER A 107 -0.20 -15.22 0.15
N ILE A 108 -1.37 -15.40 0.78
CA ILE A 108 -2.00 -14.44 1.67
C ILE A 108 -2.41 -15.16 2.96
N SER A 109 -2.25 -14.51 4.11
CA SER A 109 -2.70 -14.99 5.41
C SER A 109 -3.37 -13.88 6.21
N LEU A 110 -4.23 -14.25 7.15
CA LEU A 110 -4.83 -13.32 8.11
C LEU A 110 -4.20 -13.53 9.49
N ASP A 111 -4.17 -12.48 10.30
CA ASP A 111 -3.76 -12.55 11.71
C ASP A 111 -4.76 -13.36 12.58
N LYS A 112 -6.01 -13.49 12.12
CA LYS A 112 -7.09 -14.23 12.79
C LYS A 112 -7.91 -15.03 11.80
N THR A 113 -8.30 -16.24 12.19
CA THR A 113 -9.24 -17.08 11.43
C THR A 113 -10.67 -17.00 11.97
N SER A 114 -10.86 -16.44 13.16
CA SER A 114 -12.17 -16.21 13.76
C SER A 114 -12.18 -14.97 14.66
N MET A 115 -13.29 -14.25 14.74
CA MET A 115 -13.52 -13.14 15.67
C MET A 115 -14.92 -13.21 16.29
N ASN A 116 -15.04 -12.79 17.53
CA ASN A 116 -16.32 -12.61 18.21
C ASN A 116 -16.52 -11.12 18.48
N LEU A 117 -17.55 -10.53 17.87
CA LEU A 117 -17.84 -9.11 17.98
C LEU A 117 -19.20 -8.89 18.63
N MET A 118 -19.33 -7.83 19.40
CA MET A 118 -20.63 -7.37 19.86
C MET A 118 -21.23 -6.45 18.79
N GLU A 119 -22.55 -6.48 18.61
CA GLU A 119 -23.25 -5.57 17.71
C GLU A 119 -22.85 -4.11 17.96
N GLY A 120 -22.49 -3.37 16.91
CA GLY A 120 -21.98 -2.00 16.98
C GLY A 120 -20.48 -1.86 17.24
N SER A 121 -19.78 -2.94 17.62
CA SER A 121 -18.32 -2.93 17.76
C SER A 121 -17.60 -3.11 16.42
N SER A 122 -16.31 -2.81 16.40
CA SER A 122 -15.45 -3.03 15.23
C SER A 122 -14.07 -3.51 15.64
N GLU A 123 -13.44 -4.29 14.77
CA GLU A 123 -12.10 -4.83 14.99
C GLU A 123 -11.29 -4.87 13.69
N LYS A 124 -9.96 -4.73 13.83
CA LYS A 124 -9.04 -4.84 12.70
C LYS A 124 -8.72 -6.29 12.39
N LEU A 125 -8.85 -6.64 11.11
CA LEU A 125 -8.36 -7.87 10.51
C LEU A 125 -7.20 -7.53 9.56
N THR A 126 -6.04 -8.13 9.77
CA THR A 126 -4.80 -7.79 9.06
C THR A 126 -4.43 -8.89 8.09
N ALA A 127 -4.30 -8.55 6.81
CA ALA A 127 -3.82 -9.45 5.78
C ALA A 127 -2.31 -9.27 5.55
N THR A 128 -1.56 -10.37 5.46
CA THR A 128 -0.15 -10.40 5.08
C THR A 128 0.00 -11.11 3.74
N VAL A 129 0.66 -10.45 2.80
CA VAL A 129 0.91 -10.97 1.44
C VAL A 129 2.40 -11.26 1.30
N LEU A 130 2.74 -12.48 0.86
CA LEU A 130 4.13 -12.93 0.67
C LEU A 130 4.41 -13.33 -0.79
N PRO A 131 5.66 -13.19 -1.26
CA PRO A 131 6.83 -12.67 -0.52
C PRO A 131 6.75 -11.15 -0.28
N GLU A 132 7.58 -10.64 0.64
CA GLU A 132 7.58 -9.22 1.01
C GLU A 132 8.00 -8.30 -0.16
N ASP A 133 8.69 -8.79 -1.17
CA ASP A 133 9.03 -8.04 -2.38
C ASP A 133 8.02 -8.24 -3.52
N ALA A 134 6.88 -8.89 -3.26
CA ALA A 134 5.82 -9.09 -4.26
C ALA A 134 5.39 -7.76 -4.89
N THR A 135 5.31 -7.74 -6.22
CA THR A 135 4.94 -6.54 -6.99
C THR A 135 3.46 -6.20 -6.81
N ASN A 136 2.61 -7.19 -6.56
CA ASN A 136 1.20 -7.01 -6.23
C ASN A 136 0.91 -7.43 -4.78
N LYS A 137 0.49 -6.45 -3.97
CA LYS A 137 0.06 -6.65 -2.57
C LYS A 137 -1.32 -6.08 -2.30
N LYS A 138 -2.08 -5.74 -3.34
CA LYS A 138 -3.39 -5.11 -3.16
C LYS A 138 -4.40 -6.16 -2.73
N VAL A 139 -4.94 -5.96 -1.52
CA VAL A 139 -5.96 -6.84 -0.94
C VAL A 139 -7.34 -6.24 -1.14
N LEU A 140 -8.25 -7.05 -1.67
CA LEU A 140 -9.68 -6.77 -1.79
C LEU A 140 -10.41 -7.50 -0.66
N TRP A 141 -11.28 -6.78 0.02
CA TRP A 141 -12.07 -7.30 1.14
C TRP A 141 -13.52 -7.48 0.73
N SER A 142 -14.16 -8.51 1.27
CA SER A 142 -15.59 -8.77 1.07
C SER A 142 -16.18 -9.49 2.27
N SER A 143 -17.49 -9.32 2.47
CA SER A 143 -18.28 -10.03 3.46
C SER A 143 -19.27 -10.94 2.75
N SER A 144 -19.50 -12.15 3.28
CA SER A 144 -20.55 -13.03 2.75
C SER A 144 -21.97 -12.51 3.05
N ASP A 145 -22.13 -11.64 4.05
CA ASP A 145 -23.38 -10.97 4.41
C ASP A 145 -23.12 -9.61 5.09
N GLU A 146 -23.21 -8.53 4.31
CA GLU A 146 -23.04 -7.17 4.81
C GLU A 146 -24.17 -6.68 5.74
N SER A 147 -25.24 -7.45 5.93
CA SER A 147 -26.26 -7.14 6.94
C SER A 147 -25.87 -7.62 8.35
N ILE A 148 -24.92 -8.55 8.45
CA ILE A 148 -24.38 -9.08 9.72
C ILE A 148 -23.09 -8.36 10.09
N ALA A 149 -22.11 -8.29 9.17
CA ALA A 149 -20.90 -7.49 9.36
C ALA A 149 -20.35 -6.96 8.03
N LYS A 150 -19.80 -5.75 8.05
CA LYS A 150 -19.12 -5.12 6.90
C LYS A 150 -17.63 -5.07 7.12
N VAL A 151 -16.87 -5.08 6.02
CA VAL A 151 -15.42 -4.88 6.03
C VAL A 151 -15.06 -3.75 5.07
N ASP A 152 -14.21 -2.81 5.51
CA ASP A 152 -13.75 -1.72 4.66
C ASP A 152 -12.51 -2.10 3.83
N LYS A 153 -12.08 -1.21 2.93
CA LYS A 153 -10.88 -1.41 2.09
C LYS A 153 -9.58 -1.62 2.87
N ASN A 154 -9.54 -1.24 4.15
CA ASN A 154 -8.38 -1.37 5.00
C ASN A 154 -8.42 -2.67 5.82
N GLY A 155 -9.53 -3.41 5.84
CA GLY A 155 -9.72 -4.59 6.69
C GLY A 155 -10.29 -4.28 8.08
N ASN A 156 -10.96 -3.13 8.27
CA ASN A 156 -11.72 -2.87 9.48
C ASN A 156 -13.09 -3.54 9.37
N VAL A 157 -13.40 -4.47 10.27
CA VAL A 157 -14.65 -5.22 10.31
C VAL A 157 -15.59 -4.58 11.34
N THR A 158 -16.80 -4.21 10.93
CA THR A 158 -17.84 -3.62 11.78
C THR A 158 -19.02 -4.56 11.91
N ALA A 159 -19.38 -4.91 13.13
CA ALA A 159 -20.53 -5.74 13.46
C ALA A 159 -21.83 -4.93 13.40
N ILE A 160 -22.83 -5.42 12.65
CA ILE A 160 -24.10 -4.72 12.38
C ILE A 160 -25.27 -5.41 13.06
N LYS A 161 -25.31 -6.75 13.05
CA LYS A 161 -26.42 -7.53 13.59
C LYS A 161 -25.92 -8.88 14.04
N GLU A 162 -26.56 -9.41 15.08
CA GLU A 162 -26.37 -10.80 15.53
C GLU A 162 -26.43 -11.81 14.36
N GLY A 163 -25.44 -12.70 14.31
CA GLY A 163 -25.32 -13.71 13.27
C GLY A 163 -23.87 -14.15 13.04
N GLN A 164 -23.68 -15.03 12.05
CA GLN A 164 -22.37 -15.51 11.64
C GLN A 164 -22.12 -15.15 10.17
N VAL A 165 -20.93 -14.68 9.85
CA VAL A 165 -20.53 -14.26 8.50
C VAL A 165 -19.05 -14.55 8.23
N ILE A 166 -18.69 -14.75 6.97
CA ILE A 166 -17.30 -14.96 6.57
C ILE A 166 -16.77 -13.69 5.90
N ILE A 167 -15.67 -13.17 6.42
CA ILE A 167 -14.90 -12.10 5.79
C ILE A 167 -13.78 -12.72 4.96
N THR A 168 -13.67 -12.30 3.70
CA THR A 168 -12.66 -12.80 2.74
C THR A 168 -11.71 -11.69 2.32
N ALA A 169 -10.42 -11.95 2.45
CA ALA A 169 -9.34 -11.17 1.86
C ALA A 169 -8.82 -11.86 0.60
N LYS A 170 -8.78 -11.15 -0.53
CA LYS A 170 -8.33 -11.67 -1.83
C LYS A 170 -7.23 -10.78 -2.41
N VAL A 171 -6.16 -11.36 -2.92
CA VAL A 171 -5.16 -10.56 -3.68
C VAL A 171 -5.74 -10.25 -5.06
N GLU A 172 -5.76 -8.97 -5.43
CA GLU A 172 -6.33 -8.49 -6.70
C GLU A 172 -5.73 -9.24 -7.90
N ASN A 173 -6.57 -9.61 -8.87
CA ASN A 173 -6.18 -10.35 -10.09
C ASN A 173 -5.53 -11.73 -9.86
N THR A 174 -5.77 -12.36 -8.71
CA THR A 174 -5.32 -13.74 -8.42
C THR A 174 -6.47 -14.56 -7.82
N ASP A 175 -6.27 -15.87 -7.62
CA ASP A 175 -7.18 -16.73 -6.85
C ASP A 175 -6.76 -16.91 -5.39
N LEU A 176 -5.71 -16.21 -4.95
CA LEU A 176 -5.22 -16.29 -3.57
C LEU A 176 -6.20 -15.60 -2.62
N THR A 177 -6.69 -16.36 -1.64
CA THR A 177 -7.66 -15.89 -0.64
C THR A 177 -7.30 -16.38 0.76
N ALA A 178 -7.75 -15.62 1.76
CA ALA A 178 -7.76 -16.02 3.17
C ALA A 178 -9.08 -15.55 3.80
N THR A 179 -9.61 -16.32 4.75
CA THR A 179 -10.95 -16.11 5.32
C THR A 179 -10.92 -16.06 6.84
N CYS A 180 -11.84 -15.27 7.42
CA CYS A 180 -12.07 -15.19 8.85
C CYS A 180 -13.57 -15.31 9.15
N GLU A 181 -13.93 -16.19 10.09
CA GLU A 181 -15.30 -16.35 10.57
C GLU A 181 -15.61 -15.31 11.63
N VAL A 182 -16.65 -14.52 11.43
CA VAL A 182 -17.07 -13.47 12.36
C VAL A 182 -18.42 -13.87 12.96
N ASN A 183 -18.41 -14.04 14.28
CA ASN A 183 -19.60 -14.31 15.07
C ASN A 183 -20.00 -13.02 15.79
N VAL A 184 -21.16 -12.48 15.46
CA VAL A 184 -21.71 -11.28 16.08
C VAL A 184 -22.73 -11.68 17.14
N SER A 185 -22.48 -11.28 18.39
CA SER A 185 -23.44 -11.39 19.48
C SER A 185 -24.24 -10.10 19.62
N LYS A 186 -25.52 -10.23 19.97
CA LYS A 186 -26.39 -9.09 20.25
C LYS A 186 -25.82 -8.22 21.37
N LEU A 187 -25.92 -6.90 21.21
CA LEU A 187 -25.69 -5.97 22.30
C LEU A 187 -26.80 -6.16 23.34
N VAL A 188 -26.46 -6.69 24.51
CA VAL A 188 -27.38 -6.67 25.66
C VAL A 188 -27.23 -5.30 26.29
N GLU A 189 -28.15 -4.39 25.98
CA GLU A 189 -28.24 -3.17 26.79
C GLU A 189 -28.65 -3.57 28.21
N GLU A 190 -27.78 -3.29 29.18
CA GLU A 190 -28.21 -3.30 30.58
C GLU A 190 -29.39 -2.34 30.70
N ASN A 191 -30.54 -2.85 31.14
CA ASN A 191 -31.73 -2.03 31.32
C ASN A 191 -31.52 -1.15 32.56
N LYS A 192 -30.80 -0.02 32.40
CA LYS A 192 -30.47 0.93 33.49
C LYS A 192 -31.69 1.55 34.15
N ASN A 193 -32.88 1.33 33.59
CA ASN A 193 -34.16 1.74 34.13
C ASN A 193 -34.80 0.69 35.04
N ASN A 194 -34.13 -0.43 35.33
CA ASN A 194 -34.62 -1.43 36.25
C ASN A 194 -33.62 -1.70 37.39
N ALA A 195 -34.12 -2.22 38.52
CA ALA A 195 -33.33 -2.72 39.63
C ALA A 195 -33.75 -4.16 39.96
N ILE A 196 -32.86 -4.91 40.61
CA ILE A 196 -33.19 -6.24 41.13
C ILE A 196 -33.80 -6.12 42.52
N LEU A 197 -35.07 -6.50 42.66
CA LEU A 197 -35.74 -6.68 43.95
C LEU A 197 -35.48 -8.10 44.45
N SER A 198 -34.76 -8.22 45.55
CA SER A 198 -34.52 -9.49 46.25
C SER A 198 -35.45 -9.62 47.46
N ILE A 199 -36.36 -10.60 47.43
CA ILE A 199 -37.29 -10.90 48.53
C ILE A 199 -36.81 -12.15 49.25
N SER A 200 -36.35 -11.99 50.49
CA SER A 200 -36.00 -13.10 51.38
C SER A 200 -37.17 -13.47 52.28
N LEU A 201 -37.69 -14.68 52.12
CA LEU A 201 -38.80 -15.23 52.90
C LEU A 201 -38.28 -15.79 54.23
N VAL A 202 -39.14 -15.83 55.25
CA VAL A 202 -38.82 -16.39 56.57
C VAL A 202 -38.44 -17.88 56.55
N ASN A 203 -38.77 -18.60 55.49
CA ASN A 203 -38.36 -19.99 55.27
C ASN A 203 -36.95 -20.12 54.65
N GLY A 204 -36.21 -19.00 54.50
CA GLY A 204 -34.86 -18.97 53.94
C GLY A 204 -34.80 -18.96 52.41
N THR A 205 -35.95 -18.95 51.70
CA THR A 205 -35.97 -18.86 50.24
C THR A 205 -35.87 -17.42 49.79
N THR A 206 -34.98 -17.14 48.83
CA THR A 206 -34.89 -15.84 48.15
C THR A 206 -35.48 -15.93 46.76
N LYS A 207 -36.24 -14.91 46.37
CA LYS A 207 -36.69 -14.70 44.99
C LYS A 207 -36.24 -13.35 44.49
N GLU A 208 -35.70 -13.32 43.28
CA GLU A 208 -35.24 -12.11 42.62
C GLU A 208 -36.19 -11.77 41.47
N TYR A 209 -36.48 -10.47 41.33
CA TYR A 209 -37.34 -9.94 40.29
C TYR A 209 -36.67 -8.72 39.66
N ASP A 210 -36.77 -8.63 38.35
CA ASP A 210 -36.41 -7.43 37.59
C ASP A 210 -37.59 -6.45 37.71
N VAL A 211 -37.35 -5.25 38.27
CA VAL A 211 -38.39 -4.29 38.64
C VAL A 211 -38.03 -2.92 38.07
N SER A 212 -39.00 -2.21 37.49
CA SER A 212 -38.75 -0.89 36.93
C SER A 212 -38.38 0.13 38.02
N MET A 213 -37.53 1.11 37.69
CA MET A 213 -37.19 2.21 38.59
C MET A 213 -38.41 3.06 38.96
N GLU A 214 -39.47 3.09 38.13
CA GLU A 214 -40.75 3.71 38.51
C GLU A 214 -41.40 2.98 39.69
N GLU A 215 -41.44 1.65 39.65
CA GLU A 215 -41.96 0.83 40.75
C GLU A 215 -41.06 0.92 41.97
N VAL A 216 -39.74 0.84 41.80
CA VAL A 216 -38.78 1.02 42.89
C VAL A 216 -38.97 2.37 43.58
N ASN A 217 -39.14 3.45 42.82
CA ASN A 217 -39.35 4.80 43.34
C ASN A 217 -40.64 4.95 44.16
N LYS A 218 -41.64 4.07 43.97
CA LYS A 218 -42.84 4.02 44.84
C LYS A 218 -42.55 3.44 46.23
N PHE A 219 -41.43 2.72 46.38
CA PHE A 219 -41.01 2.12 47.66
C PHE A 219 -39.92 2.91 48.38
N ILE A 220 -39.06 3.64 47.66
CA ILE A 220 -37.88 4.30 48.24
C ILE A 220 -38.01 5.82 48.42
N ASN A 221 -39.09 6.45 47.90
CA ASN A 221 -39.40 7.87 48.07
C ASN A 221 -40.78 8.05 48.71
#